data_AF-A0AAD4YED9-F1
#
_entry.id   AF-A0AAD4YED9-F1
#
_cell.length_a   1.000
_cell.length_b   1.000
_cell.length_c   1.000
_cell.angle_alpha   90.00
_cell.angle_beta   90.00
_cell.angle_gamma   90.00
#
_symmetry.space_group_name_H-M   'P 1'
#
loop_
_entity.id
_entity.type
_entity.pdbx_description
1 polymer ?
#
loop_
_entity_poly.entity_id
_entity_poly.type
_entity_poly.pdbx_seq_one_letter_code
_entity_poly.pdbx_strand_id
1 'polypeptide(L)'
;MEKAPCTLPEDHLLVYREKVVLVADIITPNQFEAELLTRRKIHSQDEVLEVMDKLYSMGPNTVVITSSYLLSLRGTDYLPVLGSQRTWTPDGSTVTQHIPREMHKVDTICQHWGWLRRHTLGVDAQAPQQPQGSL
;
A
#
# COMPACT_ATOMS: atom_id res chain seq x y z
N MET A 1 -4.56 -28.14 -9.86
CA MET A 1 -4.01 -27.91 -8.52
C MET A 1 -4.39 -26.51 -8.11
N GLU A 2 -5.35 -26.39 -7.18
CA GLU A 2 -5.94 -25.12 -6.74
C GLU A 2 -4.86 -24.30 -6.02
N LYS A 3 -4.50 -23.13 -6.57
CA LYS A 3 -3.42 -22.29 -6.04
C LYS A 3 -3.92 -21.65 -4.73
N ALA A 4 -3.27 -21.98 -3.62
CA ALA A 4 -3.58 -21.37 -2.32
C ALA A 4 -3.54 -19.83 -2.44
N PRO A 5 -4.56 -19.11 -1.93
CA PRO A 5 -4.56 -17.66 -1.98
C PRO A 5 -3.34 -17.13 -1.21
N CYS A 6 -2.72 -16.09 -1.77
CA CYS A 6 -1.57 -15.37 -1.25
C CYS A 6 -1.90 -14.63 0.06
N THR A 7 -2.30 -15.35 1.11
CA THR A 7 -2.63 -14.79 2.41
C THR A 7 -1.40 -14.82 3.29
N LEU A 8 -0.99 -13.66 3.83
CA LEU A 8 -0.14 -13.66 5.02
C LEU A 8 -0.80 -14.55 6.08
N PRO A 9 -0.06 -15.44 6.75
CA PRO A 9 -0.64 -16.24 7.83
C PRO A 9 -1.24 -15.31 8.89
N GLU A 10 -2.46 -15.62 9.34
CA GLU A 10 -3.27 -14.77 10.23
C GLU A 10 -2.49 -14.30 11.47
N ASP A 11 -1.58 -15.14 11.96
CA ASP A 11 -0.72 -14.89 13.13
C ASP A 11 0.19 -13.66 12.97
N HIS A 12 0.68 -13.37 11.76
CA HIS A 12 1.49 -12.18 11.51
C HIS A 12 0.66 -10.90 11.50
N LEU A 13 -0.61 -10.97 11.10
CA LEU A 13 -1.52 -9.84 11.05
C LEU A 13 -1.98 -9.42 12.44
N LEU A 14 -2.16 -10.39 13.34
CA LEU A 14 -2.43 -10.14 14.75
C LEU A 14 -1.28 -9.36 15.39
N VAL A 15 -0.03 -9.76 15.14
CA VAL A 15 1.15 -9.03 15.63
C VAL A 15 1.17 -7.59 15.12
N TYR A 16 0.92 -7.37 13.82
CA TYR A 16 0.88 -6.00 13.29
C TYR A 16 -0.20 -5.14 13.94
N ARG A 17 -1.43 -5.66 14.07
CA ARG A 17 -2.55 -4.92 14.65
C ARG A 17 -2.42 -4.66 16.14
N GLU A 18 -2.04 -5.68 16.89
CA GLU A 18 -2.05 -5.66 18.35
C GLU A 18 -0.75 -5.13 18.96
N LYS A 19 0.34 -5.07 18.18
CA LYS A 19 1.64 -4.65 18.70
C LYS A 19 2.27 -3.50 17.92
N VAL A 20 2.19 -3.52 16.59
CA VAL A 20 2.92 -2.53 15.76
C VAL A 20 2.13 -1.24 15.59
N VAL A 21 0.87 -1.31 15.17
CA VAL A 21 0.07 -0.10 14.89
C VAL A 21 -0.13 0.74 16.16
N LEU A 22 -0.32 0.10 17.32
CA LEU A 22 -0.61 0.78 18.58
C LEU A 22 0.50 1.71 19.08
N VAL A 23 1.75 1.45 18.68
CA VAL A 23 2.94 2.18 19.16
C VAL A 23 3.61 3.01 18.07
N ALA A 24 3.11 2.94 16.84
CA ALA A 24 3.72 3.63 15.71
C ALA A 24 3.24 5.09 15.65
N ASP A 25 4.16 6.06 15.63
CA ASP A 25 3.82 7.46 15.34
C ASP A 25 3.46 7.67 13.86
N ILE A 26 4.12 6.88 12.99
CA ILE A 26 3.97 6.91 11.53
C ILE A 26 3.78 5.48 11.03
N ILE A 27 2.76 5.26 10.19
CA ILE A 27 2.58 4.00 9.47
C ILE A 27 2.48 4.24 7.96
N THR A 28 3.12 3.38 7.18
CA THR A 28 3.21 3.53 5.72
C THR A 28 2.69 2.29 4.97
N PRO A 29 1.41 1.90 5.13
CA PRO A 29 0.91 0.69 4.49
C PRO A 29 0.67 0.91 3.00
N ASN A 30 0.77 -0.14 2.19
CA ASN A 30 0.13 -0.13 0.87
C ASN A 30 -1.40 -0.36 0.98
N GLN A 31 -2.15 -0.26 -0.12
CA GLN A 31 -3.60 -0.50 -0.09
C GLN A 31 -3.97 -1.86 0.51
N PHE A 32 -3.31 -2.94 0.10
CA PHE A 32 -3.65 -4.28 0.58
C PHE A 32 -3.45 -4.39 2.11
N GLU A 33 -2.34 -3.88 2.63
CA GLU A 33 -2.07 -3.84 4.06
C GLU A 33 -3.08 -2.97 4.80
N ALA A 34 -3.43 -1.80 4.25
CA ALA A 34 -4.40 -0.90 4.87
C ALA A 34 -5.81 -1.53 4.93
N GLU A 35 -6.24 -2.19 3.86
CA GLU A 35 -7.50 -2.94 3.83
C GLU A 35 -7.49 -4.07 4.85
N LEU A 36 -6.37 -4.78 4.93
CA LEU A 36 -6.19 -5.90 5.84
C LEU A 36 -6.17 -5.46 7.29
N LEU A 37 -5.54 -4.33 7.61
CA LEU A 37 -5.51 -3.75 8.96
C LEU A 37 -6.88 -3.24 9.38
N THR A 38 -7.61 -2.57 8.49
CA THR A 38 -8.90 -1.93 8.81
C THR A 38 -10.14 -2.80 8.58
N ARG A 39 -10.00 -3.93 7.89
CA ARG A 39 -11.10 -4.76 7.35
C ARG A 39 -12.09 -3.97 6.48
N ARG A 40 -11.59 -2.97 5.74
CA ARG A 40 -12.36 -2.20 4.77
C ARG A 40 -11.72 -2.30 3.40
N LYS A 41 -12.50 -2.24 2.34
CA LYS A 41 -11.99 -2.20 0.97
C LYS A 41 -11.81 -0.76 0.50
N ILE A 42 -10.90 -0.57 -0.45
CA ILE A 42 -10.60 0.73 -1.05
C ILE A 42 -10.80 0.63 -2.56
N HIS A 43 -11.78 1.38 -3.05
CA HIS A 43 -12.17 1.49 -4.45
C HIS A 43 -12.27 2.96 -4.89
N SER A 44 -12.33 3.89 -3.94
CA SER A 44 -12.39 5.33 -4.19
C SER A 44 -11.44 6.10 -3.26
N GLN A 45 -11.21 7.37 -3.58
CA GLN A 45 -10.41 8.25 -2.73
C GLN A 45 -11.10 8.56 -1.40
N ASP A 46 -12.43 8.66 -1.37
CA ASP A 46 -13.18 8.88 -0.13
C ASP A 46 -13.01 7.68 0.84
N GLU A 47 -13.04 6.46 0.31
CA GLU A 47 -12.77 5.25 1.10
C GLU A 47 -11.35 5.21 1.66
N VAL A 48 -10.36 5.82 0.97
CA VAL A 48 -9.01 5.98 1.53
C VAL A 48 -9.04 6.85 2.78
N LEU A 49 -9.79 7.96 2.75
CA LEU A 49 -9.91 8.85 3.91
C LEU A 49 -10.55 8.13 5.09
N GLU A 50 -11.61 7.35 4.85
CA GLU A 50 -12.24 6.53 5.90
C GLU A 50 -11.27 5.49 6.49
N VAL A 51 -10.45 4.87 5.64
CA VAL A 51 -9.42 3.92 6.07
C VAL A 51 -8.33 4.63 6.89
N MET A 52 -7.89 5.82 6.48
CA MET A 52 -6.94 6.63 7.25
C MET A 52 -7.51 7.01 8.61
N ASP A 53 -8.78 7.41 8.68
CA ASP A 53 -9.46 7.71 9.94
C ASP A 53 -9.51 6.51 10.89
N LYS A 54 -9.73 5.33 10.35
CA LYS A 54 -9.70 4.10 11.14
C LYS A 54 -8.29 3.75 11.59
N LEU A 55 -7.26 3.98 10.78
CA LEU A 55 -5.87 3.80 11.18
C LEU A 55 -5.49 4.79 12.29
N TYR A 56 -5.94 6.04 12.22
CA TYR A 56 -5.75 7.01 13.31
C TYR A 56 -6.36 6.56 14.63
N SER A 57 -7.53 5.93 14.62
CA SER A 57 -8.14 5.39 15.84
C SER A 57 -7.34 4.26 16.49
N MET A 58 -6.36 3.70 15.77
CA MET A 58 -5.50 2.63 16.26
C MET A 58 -4.20 3.13 16.89
N GLY A 59 -3.87 4.43 16.82
CA GLY A 59 -2.64 4.96 17.44
C GLY A 59 -1.84 5.99 16.64
N PRO A 60 -1.51 5.77 15.35
CA PRO A 60 -0.60 6.65 14.64
C PRO A 60 -1.15 8.07 14.50
N ASN A 61 -0.23 9.04 14.41
CA ASN A 61 -0.55 10.42 14.11
C ASN A 61 -0.30 10.76 12.63
N THR A 62 0.45 9.92 11.92
CA THR A 62 0.73 10.06 10.48
C THR A 62 0.51 8.75 9.75
N VAL A 63 -0.25 8.79 8.65
CA VAL A 63 -0.54 7.63 7.79
C VAL A 63 -0.17 7.97 6.35
N VAL A 64 0.62 7.13 5.69
CA VAL A 64 0.96 7.28 4.27
C VAL A 64 0.62 6.01 3.51
N ILE A 65 -0.43 6.06 2.68
CA ILE A 65 -0.74 4.97 1.75
C ILE A 65 0.25 5.04 0.58
N THR A 66 1.24 4.15 0.59
CA THR A 66 2.40 4.21 -0.33
C THR A 66 2.04 3.84 -1.76
N SER A 67 0.98 3.06 -1.96
CA SER A 67 0.46 2.69 -3.27
C SER A 67 -0.99 2.23 -3.16
N SER A 68 -1.79 2.56 -4.16
CA SER A 68 -3.17 2.07 -4.30
C SER A 68 -3.47 1.78 -5.77
N TYR A 69 -4.53 1.00 -6.00
CA TYR A 69 -5.05 0.69 -7.34
C TYR A 69 -5.99 1.78 -7.86
N LEU A 70 -6.10 2.91 -7.16
CA LEU A 70 -6.85 4.06 -7.64
C LEU A 70 -6.20 4.61 -8.91
N LEU A 71 -7.03 5.05 -9.84
CA LEU A 71 -6.54 5.70 -11.05
C LEU A 71 -5.92 7.06 -10.69
N SER A 72 -4.70 7.30 -11.16
CA SER A 72 -4.08 8.62 -11.09
C SER A 72 -4.68 9.54 -12.18
N LEU A 73 -4.83 10.82 -11.84
CA LEU A 73 -5.27 11.84 -12.80
C LEU A 73 -4.24 12.08 -13.92
N ARG A 74 -2.99 11.69 -13.70
CA ARG A 74 -1.88 11.81 -14.67
C ARG A 74 -1.69 10.59 -15.57
N GLY A 75 -2.49 9.54 -15.40
CA GLY A 75 -2.47 8.33 -16.23
C GLY A 75 -1.93 7.09 -15.51
N THR A 76 -1.84 5.98 -16.26
CA THR A 76 -1.52 4.64 -15.72
C THR A 76 -0.08 4.44 -15.26
N ASP A 77 0.82 5.33 -15.67
CA ASP A 77 2.24 5.31 -15.31
C ASP A 77 2.53 6.02 -13.99
N TYR A 78 1.48 6.41 -13.26
CA TYR A 78 1.56 7.08 -11.98
C TYR A 78 0.83 6.30 -10.91
N LEU A 79 1.45 6.26 -9.73
CA LEU A 79 0.86 5.70 -8.53
C LEU A 79 0.40 6.84 -7.62
N PRO A 80 -0.89 6.90 -7.26
CA PRO A 80 -1.36 7.83 -6.26
C PRO A 80 -0.84 7.39 -4.88
N VAL A 81 -0.20 8.34 -4.20
CA VAL A 81 0.26 8.25 -2.83
C VAL A 81 -0.55 9.24 -2.01
N LEU A 82 -1.24 8.74 -0.99
CA LEU A 82 -2.05 9.58 -0.12
C LEU A 82 -1.40 9.62 1.25
N GLY A 83 -0.88 10.78 1.62
CA GLY A 83 -0.42 11.05 2.97
C GLY A 83 -1.48 11.80 3.78
N SER A 84 -1.54 11.53 5.07
CA SER A 84 -2.31 12.34 6.01
C SER A 84 -1.57 12.42 7.34
N GLN A 85 -1.71 13.57 8.00
CA GLN A 85 -1.17 13.80 9.33
C GLN A 85 -2.23 14.47 10.22
N ARG A 86 -2.32 14.01 11.47
CA ARG A 86 -3.05 14.65 12.55
C ARG A 86 -2.09 15.31 13.52
N THR A 87 -2.34 16.58 13.78
CA THR A 87 -1.53 17.39 14.71
C THR A 87 -2.43 17.92 15.80
N TRP A 88 -1.95 17.81 17.04
CA TRP A 88 -2.59 18.42 18.20
C TRP A 88 -2.11 19.85 18.33
N THR A 89 -3.04 20.79 18.36
CA THR A 89 -2.73 22.19 18.60
C THR A 89 -2.74 22.48 20.10
N PRO A 90 -2.00 23.52 20.56
CA PRO A 90 -1.94 23.87 21.99
C PRO A 90 -3.30 24.24 22.61
N ASP A 91 -4.30 24.57 21.81
CA ASP A 91 -5.68 24.84 22.22
C ASP A 91 -6.52 23.56 22.44
N GLY A 92 -5.93 22.38 22.23
CA GLY A 92 -6.58 21.07 22.40
C GLY A 92 -7.38 20.61 21.19
N SER A 93 -7.43 21.38 20.09
CA SER A 93 -8.06 20.91 18.85
C SER A 93 -7.15 19.97 18.05
N THR A 94 -7.75 19.16 17.17
CA THR A 94 -7.03 18.27 16.25
C THR A 94 -7.16 18.83 14.84
N VAL A 95 -6.02 19.11 14.21
CA VAL A 95 -5.96 19.50 12.80
C VAL A 95 -5.56 18.29 11.98
N THR A 96 -6.36 17.94 10.97
CA THR A 96 -6.00 16.89 9.99
C THR A 96 -5.61 17.55 8.68
N GLN A 97 -4.42 17.21 8.18
CA GLN A 97 -3.96 17.62 6.86
C GLN A 97 -3.89 16.40 5.94
N HIS A 98 -4.41 16.54 4.73
CA HIS A 98 -4.27 15.54 3.66
C HIS A 98 -3.30 16.06 2.60
N ILE A 99 -2.36 15.22 2.19
CA ILE A 99 -1.29 15.55 1.26
C ILE A 99 -1.31 14.51 0.13
N PRO A 100 -2.07 14.76 -0.95
CA PRO A 100 -2.04 13.91 -2.12
C PRO A 100 -0.74 14.11 -2.90
N ARG A 101 -0.16 13.02 -3.39
CA ARG A 101 1.02 13.00 -4.25
C ARG A 101 0.84 11.97 -5.35
N GLU A 102 1.46 12.23 -6.49
CA GLU A 102 1.54 11.27 -7.59
C GLU A 102 3.01 10.99 -7.88
N MET A 103 3.37 9.71 -7.86
CA MET A 103 4.73 9.25 -8.10
C MET A 103 4.77 8.51 -9.42
N HIS A 104 5.79 8.78 -10.25
CA HIS A 104 6.03 7.97 -11.44
C HIS A 104 6.27 6.53 -11.01
N LYS A 105 5.55 5.61 -11.64
CA LYS A 105 5.81 4.19 -11.51
C LYS A 105 7.19 3.93 -12.11
N VAL A 106 8.14 3.56 -11.26
CA VAL A 106 9.44 3.08 -11.71
C VAL A 106 9.35 1.57 -11.83
N ASP A 107 9.84 1.00 -12.93
CA ASP A 107 9.95 -0.45 -13.12
C ASP A 107 11.07 -1.01 -12.23
N THR A 108 10.85 -0.99 -10.93
CA THR A 108 11.73 -1.61 -9.95
C THR A 108 10.93 -2.66 -9.20
N ILE A 109 11.12 -3.91 -9.63
CA ILE A 109 11.17 -5.11 -8.79
C ILE A 109 10.44 -5.00 -7.41
N CYS A 110 9.15 -5.30 -7.38
CA CYS A 110 8.51 -5.91 -6.21
C CYS A 110 8.71 -7.44 -6.28
N GLN A 111 9.97 -7.91 -6.16
CA GLN A 111 10.34 -9.33 -6.29
C GLN A 111 10.19 -10.12 -4.98
N HIS A 112 9.02 -10.03 -4.33
CA HIS A 112 8.64 -11.09 -3.39
C HIS A 112 7.26 -11.67 -3.68
N TRP A 113 6.30 -10.87 -4.15
CA TRP A 113 4.97 -11.38 -4.53
C TRP A 113 4.71 -11.42 -6.05
N GLY A 114 5.46 -10.65 -6.85
CA GLY A 114 5.32 -10.64 -8.32
C GLY A 114 5.98 -11.83 -9.02
N TRP A 115 7.16 -12.28 -8.55
CA TRP A 115 7.86 -13.45 -9.10
C TRP A 115 7.03 -14.74 -8.92
N LEU A 116 6.37 -14.87 -7.76
CA LEU A 116 5.46 -15.97 -7.42
C LEU A 116 4.15 -15.93 -8.23
N ARG A 117 3.87 -14.89 -9.02
CA ARG A 117 2.75 -14.89 -9.98
C ARG A 117 3.18 -15.43 -11.34
N ARG A 118 4.43 -15.19 -11.74
CA ARG A 118 4.99 -15.54 -13.06
C ARG A 118 5.35 -17.02 -13.19
N HIS A 119 5.68 -17.70 -12.10
CA HIS A 119 6.05 -19.13 -12.13
C HIS A 119 4.93 -20.12 -11.75
N THR A 120 3.72 -19.65 -11.42
CA THR A 120 2.59 -20.57 -11.06
C THR A 120 1.40 -20.53 -12.01
N LEU A 121 1.37 -19.59 -12.96
CA LEU A 121 0.37 -19.55 -14.02
C LEU A 121 1.17 -19.67 -15.31
N GLY A 122 1.27 -20.90 -15.84
CA GLY A 122 2.05 -21.23 -17.03
C GLY A 122 1.59 -20.44 -18.25
N VAL A 123 2.12 -19.24 -18.38
CA VAL A 123 2.07 -18.44 -19.61
C VAL A 123 3.51 -18.42 -20.10
N ASP A 124 3.76 -19.21 -21.14
CA ASP A 124 5.04 -19.24 -21.86
C ASP A 124 5.29 -17.84 -22.44
N ALA A 125 6.01 -17.02 -21.70
CA ALA A 125 6.55 -15.76 -22.19
C ALA A 125 7.97 -16.03 -22.68
N GLN A 126 8.12 -16.07 -24.01
CA GLN A 126 9.41 -16.07 -24.70
C GLN A 126 10.33 -15.01 -24.07
N ALA A 127 11.50 -15.44 -23.60
CA ALA A 127 12.47 -14.54 -22.98
C ALA A 127 12.95 -13.47 -23.98
N PRO A 128 13.11 -12.20 -23.57
CA PRO A 128 13.71 -11.18 -24.42
C PRO A 128 15.19 -11.54 -24.64
N GLN A 129 15.55 -11.77 -25.91
CA GLN A 129 16.94 -11.91 -26.34
C GLN A 129 17.68 -10.61 -26.02
N GLN A 130 18.75 -10.70 -25.22
CA GLN A 130 19.66 -9.60 -24.96
C GLN A 130 20.36 -9.22 -26.28
N PRO A 131 20.47 -7.93 -26.65
CA PRO A 131 21.30 -7.56 -27.78
C PRO A 131 22.76 -7.88 -27.41
N GLN A 132 23.38 -8.77 -28.19
CA GLN A 132 24.82 -9.01 -28.07
C GLN A 132 25.53 -7.71 -28.43
N GLY A 133 26.22 -7.12 -27.45
CA GLY A 133 27.15 -6.04 -27.70
C GLY A 133 28.31 -6.54 -28.54
N SER A 134 28.50 -5.94 -29.71
CA SER A 134 29.74 -6.07 -30.48
C SER A 134 30.81 -5.15 -29.88
N LEU A 135 32.03 -5.68 -29.77
CA LEU A 135 33.27 -4.95 -29.53
C LEU A 135 33.56 -3.96 -30.67
#